data_AF-A0A814C9I6-F1
#
_entry.id   AF-A0A814C9I6-F1
#
_cell.length_a   1.000
_cell.length_b   1.000
_cell.length_c   1.000
_cell.angle_alpha   90.00
_cell.angle_beta   90.00
_cell.angle_gamma   90.00
#
_symmetry.space_group_name_H-M   'P 1'
#
loop_
_entity.id
_entity.type
_entity.pdbx_description
1 polymer ?
#
loop_
_entity_poly.entity_id
_entity_poly.type
_entity_poly.pdbx_seq_one_letter_code
_entity_poly.pdbx_strand_id
1 'polypeptide(L)'
;MSQLDTLAAQIPQELRVKLMQHFGIAKEYEKNVETISITYYCLMYIANEALKHQKDKQFVSNVLDYLEATKRNNPNDDIIKSMTTGQTTIEELVTILVGETNEAEDDEYKNAEQLRSLMRKHYTVGGLTDVLSVFGPVKEDFLTLGKIAKSRAVAIFRDLKAGAGTGVPPAKPPEKQSPMKITPPSEIPSPVSHGHGASSSNAPFDTIARAQKLCRYAASALEHEDISTAVQNCEEVLELLRPYNNN
;
A
#
# COMPACT_ATOMS: atom_id res chain seq x y z
N MET A 1 -11.44 -22.93 15.91
CA MET A 1 -11.84 -21.53 15.65
C MET A 1 -10.82 -20.67 16.37
N SER A 2 -10.09 -19.78 15.69
CA SER A 2 -9.04 -19.00 16.36
C SER A 2 -9.66 -17.96 17.31
N GLN A 3 -8.87 -17.39 18.23
CA GLN A 3 -9.36 -16.29 19.07
C GLN A 3 -9.81 -15.10 18.20
N LEU A 4 -9.10 -14.84 17.10
CA LEU A 4 -9.45 -13.80 16.14
C LEU A 4 -10.77 -14.07 15.41
N ASP A 5 -11.10 -15.33 15.09
CA ASP A 5 -12.42 -15.71 14.55
C ASP A 5 -13.56 -15.39 15.54
N THR A 6 -13.31 -15.64 16.83
CA THR A 6 -14.26 -15.33 17.90
C THR A 6 -14.48 -13.82 18.01
N LEU A 7 -13.42 -13.01 17.92
CA LEU A 7 -13.52 -11.55 17.90
C LEU A 7 -14.26 -11.05 16.66
N ALA A 8 -13.97 -11.60 15.48
CA ALA A 8 -14.64 -11.22 14.24
C ALA A 8 -16.16 -11.50 14.27
N ALA A 9 -16.59 -12.56 14.96
CA ALA A 9 -18.01 -12.87 15.15
C ALA A 9 -18.74 -11.82 16.03
N GLN A 10 -18.01 -11.17 16.93
CA GLN A 10 -18.54 -10.16 17.87
C GLN A 10 -18.62 -8.75 17.28
N ILE A 11 -18.20 -8.55 16.02
CA ILE A 11 -18.22 -7.22 15.41
C ILE A 11 -19.67 -6.70 15.34
N PRO A 12 -19.94 -5.48 15.87
CA PRO A 12 -21.24 -4.85 15.79
C PRO A 12 -21.70 -4.66 14.34
N GLN A 13 -23.00 -4.80 14.08
CA GLN A 13 -23.52 -4.75 12.70
C GLN A 13 -23.18 -3.42 12.01
N GLU A 14 -23.26 -2.30 12.73
CA GLU A 14 -22.93 -0.95 12.24
C GLU A 14 -21.46 -0.83 11.79
N LEU A 15 -20.55 -1.60 12.40
CA LEU A 15 -19.10 -1.53 12.14
C LEU A 15 -18.58 -2.64 11.23
N ARG A 16 -19.42 -3.62 10.90
CA ARG A 16 -19.02 -4.83 10.18
C ARG A 16 -18.31 -4.50 8.88
N VAL A 17 -18.89 -3.64 8.05
CA VAL A 17 -18.31 -3.29 6.74
C VAL A 17 -16.96 -2.58 6.89
N LYS A 18 -16.83 -1.72 7.91
CA LYS A 18 -15.61 -0.93 8.15
C LYS A 18 -14.45 -1.77 8.70
N LEU A 19 -14.75 -2.70 9.60
CA LEU A 19 -13.74 -3.44 10.35
C LEU A 19 -13.37 -4.79 9.73
N MET A 20 -14.24 -5.39 8.90
CA MET A 20 -14.03 -6.74 8.35
C MET A 20 -12.72 -6.86 7.58
N GLN A 21 -12.35 -5.83 6.81
CA GLN A 21 -11.08 -5.80 6.08
C GLN A 21 -9.87 -5.96 6.99
N HIS A 22 -9.84 -5.19 8.07
CA HIS A 22 -8.74 -5.17 9.02
C HIS A 22 -8.64 -6.50 9.78
N PHE A 23 -9.77 -7.15 10.08
CA PHE A 23 -9.77 -8.51 10.63
C PHE A 23 -9.27 -9.56 9.64
N GLY A 24 -9.64 -9.43 8.36
CA GLY A 24 -9.16 -10.31 7.30
C GLY A 24 -7.64 -10.26 7.18
N ILE A 25 -7.07 -9.05 7.16
CA ILE A 25 -5.62 -8.82 7.13
C ILE A 25 -4.98 -9.35 8.41
N ALA A 26 -5.50 -9.01 9.59
CA ALA A 26 -4.98 -9.51 10.87
C ALA A 26 -4.90 -11.04 10.88
N LYS A 27 -5.92 -11.73 10.35
CA LYS A 27 -5.95 -13.20 10.31
C LYS A 27 -4.94 -13.80 9.35
N GLU A 28 -4.65 -13.12 8.24
CA GLU A 28 -3.64 -13.55 7.29
C GLU A 28 -2.24 -13.55 7.92
N TYR A 29 -1.93 -12.52 8.72
CA TYR A 29 -0.63 -12.34 9.36
C TYR A 29 -0.51 -12.95 10.77
N GLU A 30 -1.60 -13.44 11.38
CA GLU A 30 -1.60 -14.07 12.71
C GLU A 30 -0.75 -15.36 12.76
N LYS A 31 -0.60 -16.05 11.62
CA LYS A 31 0.01 -17.39 11.57
C LYS A 31 1.53 -17.40 11.69
N ASN A 32 2.21 -16.32 11.31
CA ASN A 32 3.67 -16.26 11.37
C ASN A 32 4.10 -15.37 12.53
N VAL A 33 4.99 -15.91 13.38
CA VAL A 33 5.50 -15.19 14.55
C VAL A 33 6.18 -13.88 14.13
N GLU A 34 6.89 -13.87 13.01
CA GLU A 34 7.58 -12.70 12.46
C GLU A 34 6.62 -11.58 12.03
N THR A 35 5.35 -11.90 11.77
CA THR A 35 4.35 -10.94 11.28
C THR A 35 3.26 -10.64 12.31
N ILE A 36 3.40 -11.11 13.54
CA ILE A 36 2.39 -10.92 14.59
C ILE A 36 2.18 -9.43 14.93
N SER A 37 3.21 -8.61 14.72
CA SER A 37 3.15 -7.15 14.85
C SER A 37 2.12 -6.51 13.89
N ILE A 38 1.94 -7.05 12.68
CA ILE A 38 0.94 -6.58 11.71
C ILE A 38 -0.47 -6.86 12.23
N THR A 39 -0.69 -8.06 12.78
CA THR A 39 -1.94 -8.45 13.45
C THR A 39 -2.25 -7.48 14.60
N TYR A 40 -1.24 -7.20 15.42
CA TYR A 40 -1.35 -6.27 16.55
C TYR A 40 -1.78 -4.87 16.10
N TYR A 41 -1.15 -4.29 15.08
CA TYR A 41 -1.53 -2.95 14.60
C TYR A 41 -2.88 -2.90 13.88
N CYS A 42 -3.27 -3.97 13.16
CA CYS A 42 -4.62 -4.08 12.62
C CYS A 42 -5.68 -4.08 13.73
N LEU A 43 -5.43 -4.80 14.83
CA LEU A 43 -6.33 -4.84 15.97
C LEU A 43 -6.34 -3.53 16.78
N MET A 44 -5.21 -2.81 16.86
CA MET A 44 -5.19 -1.45 17.41
C MET A 44 -6.07 -0.50 16.60
N TYR A 45 -6.00 -0.55 15.27
CA TYR A 45 -6.88 0.23 14.40
C TYR A 45 -8.35 -0.10 14.67
N ILE A 46 -8.69 -1.39 14.74
CA ILE A 46 -10.05 -1.87 15.04
C ILE A 46 -10.54 -1.34 16.39
N ALA A 47 -9.72 -1.42 17.44
CA ALA A 47 -10.07 -0.91 18.76
C ALA A 47 -10.31 0.61 18.73
N ASN A 48 -9.44 1.37 18.08
CA ASN A 48 -9.57 2.82 17.93
C ASN A 48 -10.86 3.21 17.20
N GLU A 49 -11.21 2.50 16.13
CA GLU A 49 -12.45 2.74 15.39
C GLU A 49 -13.70 2.35 16.19
N ALA A 50 -13.67 1.21 16.88
CA ALA A 50 -14.79 0.78 17.71
C ALA A 50 -15.01 1.71 18.93
N LEU A 51 -13.94 2.22 19.54
CA LEU A 51 -14.00 3.17 20.64
C LEU A 51 -14.71 4.48 20.27
N LYS A 52 -14.58 4.95 19.02
CA LYS A 52 -15.28 6.15 18.53
C LYS A 52 -16.80 6.03 18.60
N HIS A 53 -17.33 4.80 18.55
CA HIS A 53 -18.77 4.56 18.54
C HIS A 53 -19.38 4.33 19.94
N GLN A 54 -18.56 4.05 20.96
CA GLN A 54 -18.92 3.92 22.39
C GLN A 54 -20.05 2.93 22.78
N LYS A 55 -20.76 2.33 21.82
CA LYS A 55 -21.90 1.42 22.05
C LYS A 55 -21.47 0.02 22.45
N ASP A 56 -20.33 -0.47 21.96
CA ASP A 56 -19.97 -1.89 22.03
C ASP A 56 -18.76 -2.14 22.95
N LYS A 57 -18.91 -1.76 24.21
CA LYS A 57 -17.85 -1.84 25.24
C LYS A 57 -17.28 -3.25 25.40
N GLN A 58 -18.12 -4.29 25.30
CA GLN A 58 -17.66 -5.68 25.44
C GLN A 58 -16.76 -6.10 24.28
N PHE A 59 -17.13 -5.76 23.05
CA PHE A 59 -16.31 -6.06 21.87
C PHE A 59 -14.95 -5.36 21.98
N VAL A 60 -14.96 -4.07 22.31
CA VAL A 60 -13.72 -3.31 22.54
C VAL A 60 -12.87 -3.93 23.64
N SER A 61 -13.46 -4.29 24.79
CA SER A 61 -12.76 -4.96 25.89
C SER A 61 -12.05 -6.22 25.42
N ASN A 62 -12.75 -7.09 24.68
CA ASN A 62 -12.18 -8.35 24.21
C ASN A 62 -11.04 -8.13 23.19
N VAL A 63 -11.12 -7.08 22.36
CA VAL A 63 -10.01 -6.71 21.45
C VAL A 63 -8.81 -6.19 22.24
N LEU A 64 -9.03 -5.37 23.28
CA LEU A 64 -7.96 -4.88 24.15
C LEU A 64 -7.29 -6.01 24.93
N ASP A 65 -8.06 -6.97 25.45
CA ASP A 65 -7.54 -8.15 26.13
C ASP A 65 -6.61 -8.97 25.21
N TYR A 66 -6.98 -9.10 23.92
CA TYR A 66 -6.12 -9.74 22.92
C TYR A 66 -4.82 -8.94 22.72
N LEU A 67 -4.90 -7.62 22.53
CA LEU A 67 -3.73 -6.76 22.35
C LEU A 67 -2.77 -6.84 23.55
N GLU A 68 -3.29 -6.83 24.76
CA GLU A 68 -2.51 -6.99 25.99
C GLU A 68 -1.84 -8.37 26.07
N ALA A 69 -2.57 -9.44 25.72
CA ALA A 69 -2.03 -10.78 25.66
C ALA A 69 -0.92 -10.90 24.61
N THR A 70 -1.12 -10.36 23.40
CA THR A 70 -0.10 -10.33 22.34
C THR A 70 1.16 -9.60 22.80
N LYS A 71 1.01 -8.43 23.43
CA LYS A 71 2.15 -7.66 23.97
C LYS A 71 2.89 -8.42 25.07
N ARG A 72 2.16 -9.10 25.96
CA ARG A 72 2.75 -9.92 27.04
C ARG A 72 3.49 -11.14 26.50
N ASN A 73 2.95 -11.78 25.47
CA ASN A 73 3.53 -12.97 24.85
C ASN A 73 4.71 -12.66 23.93
N ASN A 74 4.88 -11.40 23.51
CA ASN A 74 5.98 -10.94 22.66
C ASN A 74 6.81 -9.84 23.35
N PRO A 75 7.39 -10.12 24.53
CA PRO A 75 8.05 -9.11 25.37
C PRO A 75 9.38 -8.62 24.81
N ASN A 76 9.88 -9.16 23.70
CA ASN A 76 11.13 -8.76 23.03
C ASN A 76 10.88 -8.25 21.59
N ASP A 77 9.62 -8.09 21.19
CA ASP A 77 9.28 -7.57 19.87
C ASP A 77 9.34 -6.03 19.89
N ASP A 78 10.40 -5.49 19.28
CA ASP A 78 10.63 -4.05 19.21
C ASP A 78 9.61 -3.32 18.33
N ILE A 79 8.99 -4.02 17.37
CA ILE A 79 7.95 -3.49 16.49
C ILE A 79 6.67 -3.24 17.29
N ILE A 80 6.31 -4.14 18.21
CA ILE A 80 5.15 -3.97 19.11
C ILE A 80 5.41 -2.93 20.21
N LYS A 81 6.66 -2.81 20.69
CA LYS A 81 7.01 -1.89 21.78
C LYS A 81 7.15 -0.43 21.34
N SER A 82 7.54 -0.20 20.09
CA SER A 82 7.86 1.13 19.57
C SER A 82 6.86 1.53 18.48
N MET A 83 6.10 2.58 18.73
CA MET A 83 5.18 3.15 17.71
C MET A 83 5.95 3.59 16.46
N THR A 84 7.18 4.11 16.61
CA THR A 84 8.02 4.51 15.48
C THR A 84 8.44 3.30 14.63
N THR A 85 8.92 2.24 15.27
CA THR A 85 9.34 1.01 14.57
C THR A 85 8.14 0.32 13.94
N GLY A 86 7.00 0.29 14.65
CA GLY A 86 5.72 -0.17 14.13
C GLY A 86 5.32 0.57 12.87
N GLN A 87 5.35 1.91 12.90
CA GLN A 87 5.01 2.73 11.73
C GLN A 87 5.91 2.39 10.54
N THR A 88 7.23 2.40 10.71
CA THR A 88 8.17 2.07 9.63
C THR A 88 7.91 0.69 9.05
N THR A 89 7.62 -0.30 9.91
CA THR A 89 7.33 -1.67 9.45
C THR A 89 6.07 -1.72 8.58
N ILE A 90 5.00 -1.03 8.97
CA ILE A 90 3.76 -1.00 8.18
C ILE A 90 3.98 -0.20 6.88
N GLU A 91 4.70 0.93 6.92
CA GLU A 91 5.04 1.73 5.74
C GLU A 91 5.89 0.93 4.72
N GLU A 92 6.89 0.18 5.21
CA GLU A 92 7.75 -0.68 4.40
C GLU A 92 6.94 -1.81 3.76
N LEU A 93 6.09 -2.49 4.54
CA LEU A 93 5.22 -3.54 4.01
C LEU A 93 4.27 -3.04 2.93
N VAL A 94 3.67 -1.86 3.13
CA VAL A 94 2.83 -1.22 2.11
C VAL A 94 3.63 -0.97 0.83
N THR A 95 4.86 -0.48 0.96
CA THR A 95 5.73 -0.19 -0.19
C THR A 95 6.10 -1.46 -0.95
N ILE A 96 6.46 -2.53 -0.24
CA ILE A 96 6.77 -3.85 -0.81
C ILE A 96 5.56 -4.38 -1.59
N LEU A 97 4.39 -4.41 -0.95
CA LEU A 97 3.16 -4.92 -1.59
C LEU A 97 2.77 -4.08 -2.82
N VAL A 98 2.96 -2.76 -2.78
CA VAL A 98 2.74 -1.90 -3.94
C VAL A 98 3.69 -2.26 -5.09
N GLY A 99 4.98 -2.47 -4.80
CA GLY A 99 5.95 -2.97 -5.78
C GLY A 99 5.49 -4.26 -6.44
N GLU A 100 5.13 -5.26 -5.63
CA GLU A 100 4.62 -6.54 -6.12
C GLU A 100 3.32 -6.41 -6.92
N THR A 101 2.43 -5.48 -6.56
CA THR A 101 1.19 -5.27 -7.32
C THR A 101 1.45 -4.62 -8.67
N ASN A 102 2.44 -3.72 -8.77
CA ASN A 102 2.81 -3.08 -10.03
C ASN A 102 3.47 -4.08 -10.97
N GLU A 103 4.42 -4.88 -10.47
CA GLU A 103 5.06 -5.94 -11.26
C GLU A 103 4.03 -6.95 -11.78
N ALA A 104 3.09 -7.36 -10.92
CA ALA A 104 2.01 -8.25 -11.32
C ALA A 104 0.99 -7.60 -12.27
N GLU A 105 0.92 -6.27 -12.38
CA GLU A 105 0.10 -5.54 -13.36
C GLU A 105 0.77 -5.42 -14.74
N ASP A 106 2.10 -5.43 -14.77
CA ASP A 106 2.87 -5.48 -16.01
C ASP A 106 2.83 -6.89 -16.64
N ASP A 107 2.64 -7.92 -15.82
CA ASP A 107 2.47 -9.30 -16.26
C ASP A 107 1.06 -9.57 -16.83
N GLU A 108 0.98 -10.16 -18.02
CA GLU A 108 -0.28 -10.68 -18.55
C GLU A 108 -0.80 -11.84 -17.68
N TYR A 109 -1.91 -11.64 -16.96
CA TYR A 109 -2.50 -12.66 -16.10
C TYR A 109 -2.90 -13.90 -16.88
N LYS A 110 -2.40 -15.06 -16.45
CA LYS A 110 -2.63 -16.34 -17.13
C LYS A 110 -3.85 -17.06 -16.60
N ASN A 111 -4.33 -16.74 -15.39
CA ASN A 111 -5.51 -17.38 -14.80
C ASN A 111 -6.19 -16.56 -13.68
N ALA A 112 -7.38 -17.01 -13.29
CA ALA A 112 -8.19 -16.39 -12.23
C ALA A 112 -7.58 -16.50 -10.83
N GLU A 113 -6.61 -17.39 -10.59
CA GLU A 113 -5.93 -17.51 -9.29
C GLU A 113 -4.92 -16.39 -9.08
N GLN A 114 -4.10 -16.08 -10.10
CA GLN A 114 -3.18 -14.94 -10.10
C GLN A 114 -3.95 -13.64 -9.89
N LEU A 115 -5.08 -13.48 -10.59
CA LEU A 115 -5.93 -12.30 -10.47
C LEU A 115 -6.56 -12.19 -9.06
N ARG A 116 -6.99 -13.30 -8.45
CA ARG A 116 -7.43 -13.31 -7.04
C ARG A 116 -6.31 -12.96 -6.07
N SER A 117 -5.09 -13.43 -6.34
CA SER A 117 -3.92 -13.11 -5.53
C SER A 117 -3.63 -11.61 -5.57
N LEU A 118 -3.61 -11.01 -6.76
CA LEU A 118 -3.43 -9.58 -6.92
C LEU A 118 -4.53 -8.77 -6.25
N MET A 119 -5.79 -9.17 -6.41
CA MET A 119 -6.91 -8.53 -5.73
C MET A 119 -6.70 -8.51 -4.20
N ARG A 120 -6.21 -9.61 -3.62
CA ARG A 120 -5.89 -9.69 -2.19
C ARG A 120 -4.75 -8.74 -1.82
N LYS A 121 -3.68 -8.65 -2.61
CA LYS A 121 -2.59 -7.70 -2.34
C LYS A 121 -3.08 -6.25 -2.33
N HIS A 122 -3.86 -5.84 -3.35
CA HIS A 122 -4.48 -4.51 -3.39
C HIS A 122 -5.43 -4.27 -2.20
N TYR A 123 -6.18 -5.30 -1.79
CA TYR A 123 -7.03 -5.25 -0.60
C TYR A 123 -6.21 -5.05 0.68
N THR A 124 -5.08 -5.74 0.82
CA THR A 124 -4.17 -5.62 1.96
C THR A 124 -3.51 -4.25 2.01
N VAL A 125 -2.99 -3.72 0.89
CA VAL A 125 -2.45 -2.35 0.80
C VAL A 125 -3.48 -1.32 1.24
N GLY A 126 -4.72 -1.45 0.75
CA GLY A 126 -5.82 -0.56 1.13
C GLY A 126 -6.13 -0.56 2.62
N GLY A 127 -6.05 -1.72 3.30
CA GLY A 127 -6.30 -1.79 4.74
C GLY A 127 -5.09 -1.34 5.57
N LEU A 128 -3.87 -1.70 5.17
CA LEU A 128 -2.66 -1.30 5.90
C LEU A 128 -2.42 0.22 5.85
N THR A 129 -2.82 0.88 4.76
CA THR A 129 -2.79 2.36 4.68
C THR A 129 -3.79 3.01 5.63
N ASP A 130 -4.93 2.38 5.93
CA ASP A 130 -5.84 2.84 6.99
C ASP A 130 -5.23 2.62 8.39
N VAL A 131 -4.55 1.48 8.59
CA VAL A 131 -3.85 1.14 9.86
C VAL A 131 -2.78 2.17 10.21
N LEU A 132 -2.14 2.82 9.22
CA LEU A 132 -1.17 3.89 9.48
C LEU A 132 -1.73 5.05 10.33
N SER A 133 -3.05 5.23 10.36
CA SER A 133 -3.70 6.24 11.21
C SER A 133 -3.54 5.98 12.72
N VAL A 134 -3.17 4.76 13.13
CA VAL A 134 -2.84 4.42 14.52
C VAL A 134 -1.62 5.19 15.01
N PHE A 135 -0.70 5.54 14.12
CA PHE A 135 0.54 6.23 14.46
C PHE A 135 0.41 7.77 14.42
N GLY A 136 -0.72 8.29 13.92
CA GLY A 136 -0.97 9.72 13.79
C GLY A 136 -1.53 10.09 12.42
N PRO A 137 -1.43 11.38 12.01
CA PRO A 137 -1.83 11.81 10.68
C PRO A 137 -1.06 11.04 9.60
N VAL A 138 -1.79 10.41 8.68
CA VAL A 138 -1.21 9.62 7.58
C VAL A 138 -0.63 10.54 6.51
N LYS A 139 0.57 10.24 6.01
CA LYS A 139 1.20 10.99 4.92
C LYS A 139 0.34 10.91 3.65
N GLU A 140 0.33 11.99 2.86
CA GLU A 140 -0.52 12.11 1.67
C GLU A 140 -0.26 11.02 0.62
N ASP A 141 0.99 10.60 0.47
CA ASP A 141 1.37 9.51 -0.44
C ASP A 141 0.65 8.20 -0.08
N PHE A 142 0.62 7.83 1.20
CA PHE A 142 -0.07 6.62 1.65
C PHE A 142 -1.59 6.74 1.54
N LEU A 143 -2.16 7.93 1.73
CA LEU A 143 -3.58 8.18 1.48
C LEU A 143 -3.94 7.97 0.01
N THR A 144 -3.07 8.44 -0.89
CA THR A 144 -3.24 8.29 -2.34
C THR A 144 -3.11 6.82 -2.75
N LEU A 145 -2.06 6.14 -2.27
CA LEU A 145 -1.86 4.70 -2.50
C LEU A 145 -3.05 3.88 -2.00
N GLY A 146 -3.56 4.16 -0.79
CA GLY A 146 -4.72 3.48 -0.24
C GLY A 146 -5.98 3.62 -1.10
N LYS A 147 -6.24 4.82 -1.64
CA LYS A 147 -7.36 5.05 -2.56
C LYS A 147 -7.21 4.25 -3.86
N ILE A 148 -6.02 4.28 -4.46
CA ILE A 148 -5.71 3.56 -5.70
C ILE A 148 -5.88 2.06 -5.48
N ALA A 149 -5.26 1.50 -4.44
CA ALA A 149 -5.30 0.08 -4.14
C ALA A 149 -6.74 -0.43 -3.89
N LYS A 150 -7.54 0.30 -3.10
CA LYS A 150 -8.96 -0.03 -2.88
C LYS A 150 -9.75 -0.02 -4.20
N SER A 151 -9.54 0.98 -5.04
CA SER A 151 -10.20 1.07 -6.35
C SER A 151 -9.82 -0.11 -7.26
N ARG A 152 -8.53 -0.48 -7.29
CA ARG A 152 -8.01 -1.61 -8.07
C ARG A 152 -8.54 -2.96 -7.57
N ALA A 153 -8.56 -3.19 -6.26
CA ALA A 153 -9.14 -4.40 -5.68
C ALA A 153 -10.60 -4.59 -6.11
N VAL A 154 -11.39 -3.51 -6.10
CA VAL A 154 -12.80 -3.55 -6.52
C VAL A 154 -12.94 -3.81 -8.02
N ALA A 155 -12.09 -3.20 -8.86
CA ALA A 155 -12.09 -3.45 -10.30
C ALA A 155 -11.82 -4.94 -10.60
N ILE A 156 -10.75 -5.48 -10.04
CA ILE A 156 -10.37 -6.89 -10.21
C ILE A 156 -11.48 -7.83 -9.71
N PHE A 157 -12.10 -7.52 -8.57
CA PHE A 157 -13.21 -8.30 -8.05
C PHE A 157 -14.40 -8.36 -9.02
N ARG A 158 -14.70 -7.26 -9.71
CA ARG A 158 -15.77 -7.22 -10.73
C ARG A 158 -15.40 -8.10 -11.93
N ASP A 159 -14.16 -8.03 -12.39
CA ASP A 159 -13.67 -8.82 -13.54
C ASP A 159 -13.70 -10.33 -13.22
N LEU A 160 -13.27 -10.72 -12.01
CA LEU A 160 -13.37 -12.09 -11.51
C LEU A 160 -14.82 -12.59 -11.45
N LYS A 161 -15.75 -11.72 -11.03
CA LYS A 161 -17.17 -12.07 -10.96
C LYS A 161 -17.80 -12.21 -12.35
N ALA A 162 -17.42 -11.36 -13.30
CA ALA A 162 -17.88 -11.43 -14.68
C ALA A 162 -17.36 -12.71 -15.39
N GLY A 163 -16.06 -13.00 -15.27
CA GLY A 163 -15.46 -14.21 -15.84
C GLY A 163 -15.95 -15.54 -15.22
N ALA A 164 -16.51 -15.51 -14.01
CA ALA A 164 -17.12 -16.68 -13.37
C ALA A 164 -18.59 -16.92 -13.80
N GLY A 165 -19.26 -15.94 -14.40
CA GLY A 165 -20.69 -15.98 -14.73
C GLY A 165 -21.01 -16.20 -16.22
N THR A 166 -20.02 -16.08 -17.10
CA THR A 166 -20.17 -16.25 -18.54
C THR A 166 -18.99 -17.08 -19.02
N GLY A 167 -19.19 -18.20 -19.72
CA GLY A 167 -18.13 -19.05 -20.28
C GLY A 167 -17.31 -18.38 -21.39
N VAL A 168 -16.99 -17.10 -21.22
CA VAL A 168 -16.19 -16.24 -22.07
C VAL A 168 -14.87 -16.02 -21.32
N PRO A 169 -13.70 -16.17 -21.96
CA PRO A 169 -12.42 -15.84 -21.35
C PRO A 169 -12.47 -14.40 -20.79
N PRO A 170 -11.81 -14.11 -19.65
CA PRO A 170 -11.89 -12.80 -19.02
C PRO A 170 -11.51 -11.72 -20.03
N ALA A 171 -12.50 -10.92 -20.42
CA ALA A 171 -12.25 -9.72 -21.20
C ALA A 171 -11.38 -8.80 -20.34
N LYS A 172 -10.32 -8.30 -20.97
CA LYS A 172 -9.36 -7.30 -20.51
C LYS A 172 -9.96 -6.35 -19.44
N PRO A 173 -9.24 -6.03 -18.35
CA PRO A 173 -9.61 -4.94 -17.46
C PRO A 173 -9.88 -3.67 -18.28
N PRO A 174 -10.84 -2.83 -17.89
CA PRO A 174 -11.25 -1.68 -18.69
C PRO A 174 -10.03 -0.85 -19.08
N GLU A 175 -9.93 -0.69 -20.40
CA GLU A 175 -8.95 0.10 -21.11
C GLU A 175 -8.75 1.47 -20.46
N LYS A 176 -7.48 1.79 -20.18
CA LYS A 176 -6.90 3.13 -19.99
C LYS A 176 -7.92 4.20 -19.55
N GLN A 177 -8.08 4.41 -18.25
CA GLN A 177 -8.40 5.77 -17.80
C GLN A 177 -7.18 6.64 -18.09
N SER A 178 -7.26 7.32 -19.22
CA SER A 178 -6.38 8.41 -19.63
C SER A 178 -6.18 9.38 -18.46
N PRO A 179 -4.94 9.62 -18.00
CA PRO A 179 -4.67 10.76 -17.16
C PRO A 179 -4.94 12.03 -17.97
N MET A 180 -5.63 12.95 -17.33
CA MET A 180 -6.04 14.26 -17.83
C MET A 180 -4.94 14.97 -18.60
N LYS A 181 -5.35 15.65 -19.66
CA LYS A 181 -4.57 16.63 -20.41
C LYS A 181 -4.19 17.77 -19.46
N ILE A 182 -3.02 17.72 -18.85
CA ILE A 182 -2.47 18.85 -18.10
C ILE A 182 -1.79 19.76 -19.13
N THR A 183 -2.47 20.83 -19.50
CA THR A 183 -1.86 21.97 -20.19
C THR A 183 -0.75 22.56 -19.31
N PRO A 184 0.41 22.95 -19.87
CA PRO A 184 1.52 23.44 -19.07
C PRO A 184 1.25 24.89 -18.61
N PRO A 185 1.39 25.21 -17.32
CA PRO A 185 1.75 26.56 -16.91
C PRO A 185 3.27 26.69 -17.00
N SER A 186 3.69 27.63 -17.84
CA SER A 186 5.05 28.13 -17.92
C SER A 186 5.45 28.87 -16.65
N GLU A 187 6.77 29.00 -16.49
CA GLU A 187 7.53 29.88 -15.58
C GLU A 187 7.91 29.40 -14.17
N ILE A 188 9.21 29.12 -14.10
CA ILE A 188 10.11 29.11 -12.94
C ILE A 188 10.07 30.49 -12.24
N PRO A 189 10.15 30.54 -10.91
CA PRO A 189 11.37 31.11 -10.33
C PRO A 189 11.92 30.30 -9.14
N SER A 190 13.21 29.96 -9.20
CA SER A 190 14.06 29.65 -8.03
C SER A 190 14.23 30.91 -7.16
N PRO A 191 14.67 30.84 -5.87
CA PRO A 191 16.11 30.62 -5.63
C PRO A 191 16.53 29.93 -4.29
N VAL A 192 17.77 29.43 -4.33
CA VAL A 192 18.82 29.20 -3.31
C VAL A 192 18.66 28.22 -2.12
N SER A 193 19.48 27.16 -2.22
CA SER A 193 20.51 26.67 -1.29
C SER A 193 20.35 26.87 0.21
N HIS A 194 20.45 25.75 0.96
CA HIS A 194 21.44 25.59 2.04
C HIS A 194 21.91 24.14 2.02
N GLY A 195 23.20 23.94 1.72
CA GLY A 195 23.83 22.63 1.74
C GLY A 195 24.11 22.16 3.16
N HIS A 196 24.19 20.85 3.36
CA HIS A 196 25.08 20.21 4.32
C HIS A 196 25.52 18.89 3.72
N GLY A 197 26.84 18.73 3.63
CA GLY A 197 27.47 17.53 3.11
C GLY A 197 27.18 16.31 3.99
N ALA A 198 26.98 15.19 3.32
CA ALA A 198 27.37 13.89 3.82
C ALA A 198 27.72 13.04 2.61
N SER A 199 29.00 12.70 2.51
CA SER A 199 29.48 11.64 1.63
C SER A 199 28.74 10.35 1.98
N SER A 200 27.84 9.93 1.10
CA SER A 200 27.35 8.55 1.05
C SER A 200 27.04 8.23 -0.40
N SER A 201 27.59 7.12 -0.87
CA SER A 201 27.54 6.59 -2.23
C SER A 201 26.15 6.11 -2.68
N ASN A 202 25.06 6.60 -2.06
CA ASN A 202 23.71 6.14 -2.32
C ASN A 202 22.79 7.33 -2.62
N ALA A 203 22.09 7.27 -3.76
CA ALA A 203 21.08 8.25 -4.12
C ALA A 203 19.91 8.23 -3.12
N PRO A 204 19.37 9.40 -2.73
CA PRO A 204 18.16 9.51 -1.93
C PRO A 204 16.98 8.73 -2.55
N PHE A 205 16.10 8.18 -1.72
CA PHE A 205 14.97 7.37 -2.16
C PHE A 205 14.01 8.13 -3.11
N ASP A 206 13.80 9.42 -2.87
CA ASP A 206 13.02 10.32 -3.74
C ASP A 206 13.67 10.50 -5.12
N THR A 207 15.00 10.51 -5.18
CA THR A 207 15.78 10.60 -6.42
C THR A 207 15.63 9.31 -7.23
N ILE A 208 15.68 8.15 -6.57
CA ILE A 208 15.45 6.85 -7.22
C ILE A 208 14.01 6.70 -7.71
N ALA A 209 13.01 7.06 -6.90
CA ALA A 209 11.60 7.00 -7.29
C ALA A 209 11.29 7.92 -8.49
N ARG A 210 11.88 9.12 -8.51
CA ARG A 210 11.76 10.05 -9.64
C ARG A 210 12.46 9.52 -10.89
N ALA A 211 13.65 8.93 -10.77
CA ALA A 211 14.34 8.30 -11.88
C ALA A 211 13.52 7.14 -12.47
N GLN A 212 12.96 6.25 -11.63
CA GLN A 212 12.11 5.15 -12.07
C GLN A 212 10.83 5.63 -12.79
N LYS A 213 10.28 6.77 -12.39
CA LYS A 213 9.14 7.39 -13.07
C LYS A 213 9.50 7.91 -14.45
N LEU A 214 10.62 8.63 -14.56
CA LEU A 214 11.12 9.14 -15.84
C LEU A 214 11.48 8.00 -16.81
N CYS A 215 12.07 6.91 -16.32
CA CYS A 215 12.30 5.71 -17.13
C CYS A 215 11.01 5.10 -17.69
N ARG A 216 9.92 5.08 -16.90
CA ARG A 216 8.60 4.62 -17.37
C ARG A 216 7.99 5.55 -18.42
N TYR A 217 8.21 6.85 -18.30
CA TYR A 217 7.78 7.83 -19.31
C TYR A 217 8.58 7.72 -20.61
N ALA A 218 9.90 7.47 -20.52
CA ALA A 218 10.71 7.18 -21.69
C ALA A 218 10.24 5.91 -22.42
N ALA A 219 9.96 4.83 -21.68
CA ALA A 219 9.44 3.58 -22.24
C ALA A 219 8.08 3.78 -22.93
N SER A 220 7.17 4.53 -22.31
CA SER A 220 5.86 4.83 -22.89
C SER A 220 5.95 5.71 -24.14
N ALA A 221 6.89 6.66 -24.18
CA ALA A 221 7.12 7.51 -25.35
C ALA A 221 7.64 6.70 -26.55
N LEU A 222 8.53 5.74 -26.32
CA LEU A 222 9.01 4.82 -27.36
C LEU A 222 7.88 3.96 -27.94
N GLU A 223 6.93 3.51 -27.11
CA GLU A 223 5.76 2.75 -27.56
C GLU A 223 4.85 3.55 -28.51
N HIS A 224 4.85 4.87 -28.41
CA HIS A 224 4.08 5.77 -29.27
C HIS A 224 4.94 6.43 -30.36
N GLU A 225 6.16 5.89 -30.60
CA GLU A 225 7.13 6.41 -31.58
C GLU A 225 7.53 7.88 -31.34
N ASP A 226 7.32 8.39 -30.13
CA ASP A 226 7.73 9.74 -29.72
C ASP A 226 9.18 9.73 -29.23
N ILE A 227 10.09 9.74 -30.20
CA ILE A 227 11.54 9.70 -29.97
C ILE A 227 12.01 10.92 -29.17
N SER A 228 11.43 12.10 -29.40
CA SER A 228 11.85 13.34 -28.74
C SER A 228 11.56 13.30 -27.25
N THR A 229 10.36 12.87 -26.87
CA THR A 229 9.96 12.73 -25.47
C THR A 229 10.73 11.60 -24.78
N ALA A 230 11.04 10.52 -25.50
CA ALA A 230 11.86 9.43 -24.98
C ALA A 230 13.28 9.90 -24.64
N VAL A 231 13.92 10.65 -25.54
CA VAL A 231 15.26 11.22 -25.32
C VAL A 231 15.26 12.17 -24.13
N GLN A 232 14.30 13.09 -24.05
CA GLN A 232 14.22 14.06 -22.95
C GLN A 232 14.10 13.38 -21.58
N ASN A 233 13.23 12.38 -21.42
CA ASN A 233 13.08 11.67 -20.14
C ASN A 233 14.35 10.90 -19.76
N CYS A 234 15.05 10.31 -20.73
CA CYS A 234 16.34 9.64 -20.49
C CYS A 234 17.44 10.63 -20.08
N GLU A 235 17.50 11.81 -20.69
CA GLU A 235 18.44 12.87 -20.31
C GLU A 235 18.19 13.36 -18.88
N GLU A 236 16.92 13.56 -18.49
CA GLU A 236 16.56 13.93 -17.12
C GLU A 236 16.94 12.84 -16.10
N VAL A 237 16.80 11.55 -16.45
CA VAL A 237 17.28 10.43 -15.61
C VAL A 237 18.79 10.50 -15.43
N LEU A 238 19.52 10.73 -16.53
CA LEU A 238 20.97 10.81 -16.50
C LEU A 238 21.47 11.98 -15.66
N GLU A 239 20.84 13.16 -15.77
CA GLU A 239 21.15 14.31 -14.90
C GLU A 239 20.84 14.02 -13.44
N LEU A 240 19.69 13.40 -13.16
CA LEU A 240 19.23 13.10 -11.80
C LEU A 240 20.15 12.09 -11.08
N LEU A 241 20.70 11.12 -11.81
CA LEU A 241 21.53 10.05 -11.24
C LEU A 241 23.05 10.34 -11.32
N ARG A 242 23.48 11.27 -12.19
CA ARG A 242 24.90 11.63 -12.37
C ARG A 242 25.66 11.93 -11.07
N PRO A 243 25.11 12.69 -10.11
CA PRO A 243 25.80 13.02 -8.87
C PRO A 243 26.13 11.79 -8.00
N TYR A 244 25.44 10.67 -8.24
CA TYR A 244 25.58 9.42 -7.49
C TYR A 244 26.36 8.35 -8.25
N ASN A 245 26.75 8.64 -9.49
CA ASN A 245 27.55 7.76 -10.35
C ASN A 245 28.99 8.30 -10.45
N ASN A 246 29.70 8.32 -9.32
CA ASN A 246 31.15 8.62 -9.28
C ASN A 246 31.93 7.31 -9.12
N ASN A 247 32.66 6.94 -10.17
CA ASN A 247 33.84 6.08 -10.07
C ASN A 247 35.08 6.93 -10.33
#